data_AF-A0A401PZH1-F1
#
_entry.id   AF-A0A401PZH1-F1
#
_cell.length_a   1.000
_cell.length_b   1.000
_cell.length_c   1.000
_cell.angle_alpha   90.00
_cell.angle_beta   90.00
_cell.angle_gamma   90.00
#
_symmetry.space_group_name_H-M   'P 1'
#
loop_
_entity.id
_entity.type
_entity.pdbx_description
1 polymer ?
#
loop_
_entity_poly.entity_id
_entity_poly.type
_entity_poly.pdbx_seq_one_letter_code
_entity_poly.pdbx_strand_id
1 'polypeptide(L)'
;KSDSIGKEDLQSNSTVLDTLSTTGSNSTMVVLHFYSSPTELLPVDVERNILRSGKHHVERIEHVYRELCFNVNWTGLTSPSPHDRHKLTWIFQSPFNSQSISTQPFLNERDGGLLVEIGP
;
A
#
# COMPACT_ATOMS: atom_id res chain seq x y z
N LYS A 1 41.91 -56.98 -9.23
CA LYS A 1 41.74 -56.64 -10.66
C LYS A 1 40.94 -55.34 -10.68
N SER A 2 41.59 -54.18 -10.56
CA SER A 2 42.19 -53.38 -11.66
C SER A 2 41.06 -52.75 -12.49
N ASP A 3 40.91 -51.43 -12.68
CA ASP A 3 41.84 -50.30 -12.58
C ASP A 3 41.10 -48.94 -12.36
N SER A 4 41.88 -47.98 -11.87
CA SER A 4 41.62 -46.54 -11.76
C SER A 4 41.77 -45.79 -13.09
N ILE A 5 41.10 -44.64 -13.25
CA ILE A 5 41.41 -43.43 -14.06
C ILE A 5 40.33 -42.40 -13.66
N GLY A 6 40.53 -41.15 -13.20
CA GLY A 6 41.66 -40.22 -13.26
C GLY A 6 41.43 -39.11 -14.29
N LYS A 7 40.80 -37.98 -13.91
CA LYS A 7 40.86 -36.62 -14.53
C LYS A 7 40.38 -35.58 -13.49
N GLU A 8 41.27 -34.90 -12.77
CA GLU A 8 42.00 -33.65 -13.13
C GLU A 8 41.10 -32.41 -13.31
N ASP A 9 41.16 -31.57 -12.29
CA ASP A 9 41.25 -30.10 -12.23
C ASP A 9 40.77 -29.25 -13.41
N LEU A 10 39.89 -28.31 -13.06
CA LEU A 10 39.90 -26.95 -13.62
C LEU A 10 39.48 -25.96 -12.53
N GLN A 11 40.49 -25.49 -11.80
CA GLN A 11 40.47 -24.21 -11.10
C GLN A 11 40.18 -23.09 -12.10
N SER A 12 39.25 -22.21 -11.76
CA SER A 12 39.20 -20.86 -12.32
C SER A 12 39.21 -19.88 -11.16
N ASN A 13 40.42 -19.48 -10.80
CA ASN A 13 40.68 -18.25 -10.06
C ASN A 13 40.30 -17.08 -10.97
N SER A 14 39.37 -16.25 -10.54
CA SER A 14 39.33 -14.86 -10.99
C SER A 14 38.92 -13.99 -9.83
N THR A 15 39.92 -13.62 -9.03
CA THR A 15 39.87 -12.41 -8.23
C THR A 15 40.15 -11.26 -9.19
N VAL A 16 39.11 -10.47 -9.48
CA VAL A 16 39.28 -9.09 -9.91
C VAL A 16 38.50 -8.25 -8.90
N LEU A 17 39.26 -7.70 -7.95
CA LEU A 17 38.86 -6.57 -7.14
C LEU A 17 39.16 -5.28 -7.94
N ASP A 18 38.41 -4.24 -7.58
CA ASP A 18 38.43 -2.86 -8.05
C ASP A 18 37.68 -2.63 -9.38
N THR A 19 36.60 -1.85 -9.39
CA THR A 19 36.68 -0.41 -9.17
C THR A 19 35.31 0.14 -8.76
N LEU A 20 35.31 1.12 -7.84
CA LEU A 20 34.14 1.87 -7.36
C LEU A 20 33.17 2.25 -8.48
N SER A 21 31.93 1.76 -8.39
CA SER A 21 30.78 2.40 -9.03
C SER A 21 29.91 3.00 -7.94
N THR A 22 30.13 4.30 -7.74
CA THR A 22 29.19 5.35 -7.36
C THR A 22 27.90 4.89 -6.68
N THR A 23 27.77 5.29 -5.42
CA THR A 23 26.53 5.38 -4.65
C THR A 23 25.36 5.92 -5.47
N GLY A 24 24.62 5.00 -6.09
CA GLY A 24 23.24 5.20 -6.49
C GLY A 24 22.40 4.33 -5.58
N SER A 25 22.03 4.85 -4.40
CA SER A 25 20.96 4.25 -3.61
C SER A 25 19.73 4.27 -4.50
N ASN A 26 19.43 3.16 -5.16
CA ASN A 26 18.11 2.92 -5.73
C ASN A 26 17.17 2.74 -4.54
N SER A 27 16.85 3.85 -3.88
CA SER A 27 15.80 3.94 -2.88
C SER A 27 14.50 3.68 -3.64
N THR A 28 14.07 2.43 -3.68
CA THR A 28 12.74 2.08 -4.15
C THR A 28 11.76 2.78 -3.23
N MET A 29 11.11 3.84 -3.71
CA MET A 29 10.09 4.54 -2.93
C MET A 29 8.97 3.55 -2.60
N VAL A 30 8.71 3.34 -1.31
CA VAL A 30 7.66 2.44 -0.83
C VAL A 30 6.47 3.29 -0.45
N VAL A 31 5.33 3.11 -1.12
CA VAL A 31 4.07 3.71 -0.69
C VAL A 31 3.33 2.71 0.19
N LEU A 32 2.88 3.18 1.35
CA LEU A 32 2.05 2.41 2.27
C LEU A 32 0.62 2.95 2.22
N HIS A 33 -0.35 2.06 2.16
CA HIS A 33 -1.77 2.40 2.10
C HIS A 33 -2.45 2.05 3.42
N PHE A 34 -3.26 2.98 3.92
CA PHE A 34 -4.13 2.77 5.06
C PHE A 34 -5.52 3.32 4.76
N TYR A 35 -6.55 2.62 5.23
CA TYR A 35 -7.95 2.93 4.93
C TYR A 35 -8.73 3.01 6.23
N SER A 36 -9.55 4.05 6.40
CA SER A 36 -10.47 4.15 7.53
C SER A 36 -11.83 3.56 7.19
N SER A 37 -12.42 2.82 8.12
CA SER A 37 -13.73 2.18 7.94
C SER A 37 -14.81 3.21 7.56
N PRO A 38 -15.66 2.90 6.56
CA PRO A 38 -16.78 3.76 6.17
C PRO A 38 -17.71 4.15 7.33
N THR A 39 -17.80 3.31 8.36
CA THR A 39 -18.65 3.53 9.54
C THR A 39 -18.16 4.68 10.42
N GLU A 40 -16.89 5.09 10.29
CA GLU A 40 -16.31 6.21 11.05
C GLU A 40 -16.57 7.58 10.43
N LEU A 41 -16.94 7.61 9.15
CA LEU A 41 -17.07 8.86 8.41
C LEU A 41 -18.47 9.43 8.61
N LEU A 42 -18.52 10.44 9.49
CA LEU A 42 -19.39 11.62 9.58
C LEU A 42 -20.83 11.57 8.98
N PRO A 43 -21.78 12.26 9.65
CA PRO A 43 -23.19 11.89 9.70
C PRO A 43 -23.90 11.85 8.35
N VAL A 44 -24.98 11.05 8.32
CA VAL A 44 -26.00 10.85 7.27
C VAL A 44 -26.31 12.09 6.40
N ASP A 45 -26.12 13.29 6.93
CA ASP A 45 -26.30 14.56 6.23
C ASP A 45 -25.41 14.75 5.00
N VAL A 46 -24.17 14.25 5.01
CA VAL A 46 -23.25 14.43 3.88
C VAL A 46 -23.62 13.52 2.71
N GLU A 47 -24.01 12.27 2.98
CA GLU A 47 -24.54 11.35 1.97
C GLU A 47 -25.81 11.93 1.32
N ARG A 48 -26.75 12.43 2.16
CA ARG A 48 -27.97 13.09 1.66
C ARG A 48 -27.67 14.32 0.80
N ASN A 49 -26.66 15.11 1.13
CA ASN A 49 -26.29 16.27 0.33
C ASN A 49 -25.70 15.88 -1.03
N ILE A 50 -24.86 14.84 -1.08
CA ILE A 50 -24.31 14.31 -2.34
C ILE A 50 -25.43 13.73 -3.21
N LEU A 51 -26.32 12.93 -2.63
CA LEU A 51 -27.47 12.38 -3.36
C LEU A 51 -28.38 13.50 -3.88
N ARG A 52 -28.62 14.56 -3.09
CA ARG A 52 -29.43 15.71 -3.52
C ARG A 52 -28.78 16.52 -4.65
N SER A 53 -27.48 16.77 -4.60
CA SER A 53 -26.79 17.51 -5.66
C SER A 53 -26.61 16.67 -6.93
N GLY A 54 -26.41 15.36 -6.78
CA GLY A 54 -26.25 14.41 -7.87
C GLY A 54 -27.53 14.11 -8.65
N LYS A 55 -28.72 14.25 -8.04
CA LYS A 55 -30.02 13.97 -8.67
C LYS A 55 -30.26 14.68 -10.01
N HIS A 56 -29.66 15.85 -10.22
CA HIS A 56 -29.81 16.60 -11.48
C HIS A 56 -28.86 16.14 -12.59
N HIS A 57 -27.83 15.34 -12.27
CA HIS A 57 -26.78 14.92 -13.21
C HIS A 57 -26.67 13.40 -13.37
N VAL A 58 -27.12 12.63 -12.38
CA VAL A 58 -27.04 11.18 -12.36
C VAL A 58 -28.37 10.63 -11.81
N GLU A 59 -29.23 10.16 -12.70
CA GLU A 59 -30.63 9.82 -12.37
C GLU A 59 -30.80 8.59 -11.47
N ARG A 60 -29.71 7.89 -11.09
CA ARG A 60 -29.78 6.53 -10.50
C ARG A 60 -28.78 6.19 -9.39
N ILE A 61 -28.21 7.18 -8.69
CA ILE A 61 -27.36 6.88 -7.52
C ILE A 61 -28.27 6.60 -6.32
N GLU A 62 -28.27 5.36 -5.84
CA GLU A 62 -29.06 4.93 -4.67
C GLU A 62 -28.31 5.13 -3.35
N HIS A 63 -27.01 4.82 -3.36
CA HIS A 63 -26.15 4.82 -2.17
C HIS A 63 -24.79 5.44 -2.48
N VAL A 64 -24.21 6.14 -1.51
CA VAL A 64 -22.84 6.65 -1.60
C VAL A 64 -22.09 6.27 -0.33
N TYR A 65 -21.11 5.38 -0.48
CA TYR A 65 -20.19 5.00 0.58
C TYR A 65 -18.86 5.72 0.38
N ARG A 66 -18.16 5.99 1.48
CA ARG A 66 -16.85 6.62 1.46
C ARG A 66 -15.97 5.96 2.50
N GLU A 67 -14.68 5.95 2.22
CA GLU A 67 -13.61 5.64 3.15
C GLU A 67 -12.52 6.71 2.97
N LEU A 68 -11.72 6.94 4.01
CA LEU A 68 -10.51 7.77 3.87
C LEU A 68 -9.36 6.87 3.46
N CYS A 69 -8.63 7.28 2.44
CA CYS A 69 -7.40 6.64 1.97
C CYS A 69 -6.20 7.49 2.39
N PHE A 70 -5.24 6.90 3.08
CA PHE A 70 -3.96 7.52 3.43
C PHE A 70 -2.84 6.85 2.64
N ASN A 71 -2.22 7.64 1.76
CA ASN A 71 -1.07 7.23 0.97
C ASN A 71 0.20 7.80 1.62
N VAL A 72 0.98 6.95 2.30
CA VAL A 72 2.21 7.34 2.99
C VAL A 72 3.40 7.02 2.10
N ASN A 73 4.06 8.05 1.59
CA ASN A 73 5.34 7.90 0.92
C ASN A 73 6.45 7.66 1.97
N TRP A 74 7.01 6.46 2.01
CA TRP A 74 8.07 6.10 2.94
C TRP A 74 9.44 6.51 2.38
N THR A 75 10.13 7.39 3.11
CA THR A 75 11.42 7.97 2.72
C THR A 75 12.61 7.37 3.48
N GLY A 76 12.40 6.31 4.27
CA GLY A 76 13.46 5.65 5.02
C GLY A 76 14.44 4.89 4.11
N LEU A 77 15.70 4.79 4.54
CA LEU A 77 16.76 4.08 3.81
C LEU A 77 16.48 2.57 3.64
N THR A 78 15.69 2.00 4.56
CA THR A 78 15.25 0.60 4.52
C THR A 78 13.73 0.55 4.41
N SER A 79 13.19 -0.56 3.90
CA SER A 79 11.76 -0.82 3.95
C SER A 79 11.22 -0.71 5.39
N PRO A 80 9.97 -0.24 5.58
CA PRO A 80 9.40 -0.03 6.90
C PRO A 80 9.24 -1.36 7.64
N SER A 81 9.78 -1.42 8.85
CA SER A 81 9.72 -2.60 9.71
C SER A 81 8.28 -2.87 10.18
N PRO A 82 7.98 -4.06 10.72
CA PRO A 82 6.69 -4.31 11.36
C PRO A 82 6.36 -3.31 12.47
N HIS A 83 7.38 -2.85 13.21
CA HIS A 83 7.21 -1.85 14.26
C HIS A 83 6.86 -0.47 13.70
N ASP A 84 7.48 -0.06 12.58
CA ASP A 84 7.16 1.21 11.91
C ASP A 84 5.72 1.18 11.36
N ARG A 85 5.33 0.06 10.74
CA ARG A 85 3.95 -0.15 10.27
C ARG A 85 2.93 -0.09 11.40
N HIS A 86 3.27 -0.63 12.58
CA HIS A 86 2.42 -0.54 13.76
C HIS A 86 2.26 0.89 14.25
N LYS A 87 3.34 1.69 14.29
CA LYS A 87 3.25 3.12 14.64
C LYS A 87 2.36 3.90 13.67
N LEU A 88 2.52 3.67 12.37
CA LEU A 88 1.69 4.32 11.35
C LEU A 88 0.21 3.93 11.51
N THR A 89 -0.05 2.65 11.75
CA THR A 89 -1.40 2.16 12.06
C THR A 89 -1.98 2.93 13.24
N TRP A 90 -1.23 3.05 14.34
CA TRP A 90 -1.65 3.81 15.53
C TRP A 90 -1.91 5.30 15.25
N ILE A 91 -1.09 5.95 14.41
CA ILE A 91 -1.27 7.37 14.04
C ILE A 91 -2.59 7.60 13.30
N PHE A 92 -2.97 6.70 12.39
CA PHE A 92 -4.22 6.83 11.62
C PHE A 92 -5.44 6.26 12.32
N GLN A 93 -5.25 5.52 13.41
CA GLN A 93 -6.33 4.90 14.15
C GLN A 93 -7.12 5.96 14.94
N SER A 94 -8.45 5.85 14.90
CA SER A 94 -9.31 6.66 15.76
C SER A 94 -9.05 6.32 17.24
N PRO A 95 -8.91 7.33 18.12
CA PRO A 95 -8.75 7.08 19.55
C PRO A 95 -10.01 6.49 20.20
N PHE A 96 -11.15 6.53 19.51
CA PHE A 96 -12.44 6.04 20.01
C PHE A 96 -12.81 4.64 19.48
N ASN A 97 -12.08 4.13 18.48
CA ASN A 97 -12.39 2.85 17.86
C ASN A 97 -11.12 2.17 17.35
N SER A 98 -10.81 1.00 17.90
CA SER A 98 -9.60 0.26 17.60
C SER A 98 -9.64 -0.57 16.32
N GLN A 99 -10.81 -0.72 15.70
CA GLN A 99 -10.98 -1.42 14.41
C GLN A 99 -11.23 -0.45 13.25
N SER A 100 -10.79 0.79 13.43
CA SER A 100 -11.04 1.90 12.52
C SER A 100 -10.19 1.87 11.26
N ILE A 101 -9.02 1.20 11.28
CA ILE A 101 -8.01 1.30 10.22
C ILE A 101 -7.62 -0.08 9.67
N SER A 102 -7.39 -0.14 8.36
CA SER A 102 -6.98 -1.34 7.62
C SER A 102 -5.87 -1.02 6.63
N THR A 103 -5.04 -2.00 6.27
CA THR A 103 -4.06 -1.91 5.17
C THR A 103 -4.63 -2.39 3.82
N GLN A 104 -5.90 -2.80 3.83
CA GLN A 104 -6.68 -3.15 2.64
C GLN A 104 -7.93 -2.25 2.60
N PRO A 105 -8.38 -1.84 1.42
CA PRO A 105 -9.59 -1.02 1.28
C PRO A 105 -10.81 -1.80 1.76
N PHE A 106 -11.78 -1.11 2.38
CA PHE A 106 -13.07 -1.71 2.75
C PHE A 106 -14.03 -1.69 1.56
N LEU A 107 -13.97 -0.62 0.77
CA LEU A 107 -14.72 -0.48 -0.47
C LEU A 107 -13.97 -1.16 -1.63
N ASN A 108 -14.74 -1.81 -2.50
CA ASN A 108 -14.24 -2.44 -3.71
C ASN A 108 -15.22 -2.18 -4.85
N GLU A 109 -14.72 -2.28 -6.08
CA GLU A 109 -15.57 -2.36 -7.24
C GLU A 109 -16.46 -3.61 -7.14
N ARG A 110 -17.77 -3.41 -7.22
CA ARG A 110 -18.78 -4.46 -7.21
C ARG A 110 -19.69 -4.29 -8.41
N ASP A 111 -20.40 -5.34 -8.79
CA ASP A 111 -21.38 -5.27 -9.87
C ASP A 111 -22.41 -4.15 -9.63
N GLY A 112 -22.48 -3.20 -10.57
CA GLY A 112 -23.37 -2.04 -10.49
C GLY A 112 -22.86 -0.87 -9.64
N GLY A 113 -21.67 -0.98 -9.04
CA GLY A 113 -21.01 0.10 -8.30
C GLY A 113 -19.87 0.74 -9.09
N LEU A 114 -19.57 2.01 -8.78
CA LEU A 114 -18.39 2.71 -9.25
C LEU A 114 -17.53 3.09 -8.04
N LEU A 115 -16.25 2.74 -8.08
CA LEU A 115 -15.27 3.18 -7.09
C LEU A 115 -14.45 4.34 -7.69
N VAL A 116 -14.35 5.44 -6.95
CA VAL A 116 -13.57 6.62 -7.35
C VAL A 116 -12.73 7.08 -6.18
N GLU A 117 -11.41 7.12 -6.34
CA GLU A 117 -10.50 7.77 -5.41
C GLU A 117 -10.39 9.27 -5.75
N ILE A 118 -10.58 10.13 -4.74
CA ILE A 118 -10.48 11.58 -4.89
C ILE A 118 -9.35 12.05 -3.97
N GLY A 119 -8.28 12.57 -4.57
CA GLY A 119 -7.13 13.12 -3.87
C GLY A 119 -6.73 14.50 -4.40
N PRO A 120 -5.83 15.20 -3.69
CA PRO A 120 -5.13 16.36 -4.25
C PRO A 120 -4.34 16.02 -5.51
#